data_AF-M6KKB2-F1
#
_entry.id   AF-M6KKB2-F1
#
_cell.length_a   1.000
_cell.length_b   1.000
_cell.length_c   1.000
_cell.angle_alpha   90.00
_cell.angle_beta   90.00
_cell.angle_gamma   90.00
#
_symmetry.space_group_name_H-M   'P 1'
#
loop_
_entity.id
_entity.type
_entity.pdbx_description
1 polymer ?
#
loop_
_entity_poly.entity_id
_entity_poly.type
_entity_poly.pdbx_seq_one_letter_code
_entity_poly.pdbx_strand_id
1 'polypeptide(L)'
;MGGIREGYDGSQDHEFALRASRFTNQIKRLPYFLYIWRLHGGSFSRKKAEICEASSKKAILEHYNDKKEEVEKIVSGNYPFTYHVFRKLKKNI
;
A
#
# COMPACT_ATOMS: atom_id res chain seq x y z
N MET A 1 2.83 5.31 -16.39
CA MET A 1 2.91 5.26 -14.90
C MET A 1 4.35 5.30 -14.35
N GLY A 2 5.34 5.89 -15.04
CA GLY A 2 6.63 6.30 -14.42
C GLY A 2 7.49 5.26 -13.66
N GLY A 3 7.17 3.96 -13.70
CA GLY A 3 7.93 2.92 -13.01
C GLY A 3 7.86 2.97 -11.47
N ILE A 4 8.92 2.45 -10.84
CA ILE A 4 9.14 2.44 -9.40
C ILE A 4 9.68 3.81 -8.96
N ARG A 5 9.19 4.33 -7.83
CA ARG A 5 9.63 5.62 -7.25
C ARG A 5 10.56 5.40 -6.06
N GLU A 6 11.54 6.27 -5.92
CA GLU A 6 12.40 6.33 -4.74
C GLU A 6 11.61 6.81 -3.50
N GLY A 7 12.10 6.44 -2.31
CA GLY A 7 11.49 6.82 -1.03
C GLY A 7 10.23 6.01 -0.66
N TYR A 8 10.07 4.82 -1.27
CA TYR A 8 9.09 3.80 -0.90
C TYR A 8 9.75 2.43 -0.69
N ASP A 9 11.03 2.41 -0.32
CA ASP A 9 11.85 1.21 -0.22
C ASP A 9 11.19 0.10 0.59
N GLY A 10 11.09 -1.09 -0.03
CA GLY A 10 10.42 -2.25 0.56
C GLY A 10 8.89 -2.21 0.54
N SER A 11 8.28 -1.18 -0.06
CA SER A 11 6.82 -1.05 -0.27
C SER A 11 6.47 -0.48 -1.66
N GLN A 12 7.37 -0.62 -2.63
CA GLN A 12 7.25 -0.05 -3.98
C GLN A 12 6.09 -0.66 -4.78
N ASP A 13 5.86 -1.96 -4.63
CA ASP A 13 4.75 -2.70 -5.22
C ASP A 13 3.40 -2.17 -4.71
N HIS A 14 3.30 -1.92 -3.40
CA HIS A 14 2.12 -1.34 -2.78
C HIS A 14 1.86 0.10 -3.23
N GLU A 15 2.89 0.96 -3.28
CA GLU A 15 2.77 2.31 -3.83
C GLU A 15 2.29 2.28 -5.29
N PHE A 16 2.92 1.43 -6.09
CA PHE A 16 2.59 1.30 -7.51
C PHE A 16 1.14 0.84 -7.70
N ALA A 17 0.69 -0.15 -6.93
CA ALA A 17 -0.69 -0.64 -6.99
C ALA A 17 -1.71 0.46 -6.61
N LEU A 18 -1.45 1.22 -5.55
CA LEU A 18 -2.29 2.35 -5.14
C LEU A 18 -2.34 3.44 -6.20
N ARG A 19 -1.21 3.75 -6.83
CA ARG A 19 -1.13 4.73 -7.93
C ARG A 19 -1.82 4.23 -9.20
N ALA A 20 -1.67 2.95 -9.54
CA ALA A 20 -2.35 2.30 -10.65
C ALA A 20 -3.88 2.36 -10.51
N SER A 21 -4.39 2.16 -9.29
CA SER A 21 -5.82 2.26 -8.99
C SER A 21 -6.43 3.65 -9.22
N ARG A 22 -5.62 4.70 -9.39
CA ARG A 22 -6.12 6.05 -9.72
C ARG A 22 -6.68 6.14 -11.14
N PHE A 23 -6.24 5.26 -12.04
CA PHE A 23 -6.59 5.31 -13.45
C PHE A 23 -7.77 4.42 -13.82
N THR A 24 -8.21 3.53 -12.93
CA THR A 24 -9.33 2.63 -13.21
C THR A 24 -9.95 2.06 -11.94
N ASN A 25 -11.25 1.85 -11.98
CA ASN A 25 -12.02 1.10 -10.98
C ASN A 25 -12.28 -0.36 -11.40
N GLN A 26 -11.72 -0.81 -12.53
CA GLN A 26 -11.95 -2.13 -13.11
C GLN A 26 -10.89 -3.17 -12.68
N ILE A 27 -10.29 -3.00 -11.50
CA ILE A 27 -9.33 -3.96 -10.95
C ILE A 27 -10.11 -5.15 -10.39
N LYS A 28 -9.82 -6.36 -10.87
CA LYS A 28 -10.48 -7.60 -10.46
C LYS A 28 -9.47 -8.59 -9.87
N ARG A 29 -9.90 -9.34 -8.86
CA ARG A 29 -9.13 -10.46 -8.29
C ARG A 29 -9.37 -11.71 -9.14
N LEU A 30 -8.30 -12.38 -9.55
CA LEU A 30 -8.38 -13.71 -10.15
C LEU A 30 -8.23 -14.77 -9.04
N PRO A 31 -9.21 -15.67 -8.85
CA PRO A 31 -9.19 -16.67 -7.77
C PRO A 31 -8.37 -17.91 -8.15
N TYR A 32 -7.20 -17.72 -8.77
CA TYR A 32 -6.31 -18.80 -9.20
C TYR A 32 -4.96 -18.72 -8.47
N PHE A 33 -4.31 -19.86 -8.31
CA PHE A 33 -2.95 -19.94 -7.77
C PHE A 33 -1.92 -19.63 -8.87
N LEU A 34 -1.62 -18.35 -9.08
CA LEU A 34 -0.74 -17.89 -10.16
C LEU A 34 0.68 -17.55 -9.69
N TYR A 35 0.94 -17.58 -8.38
CA TYR A 35 2.21 -17.14 -7.82
C TYR A 35 2.52 -17.84 -6.49
N ILE A 36 3.81 -18.14 -6.28
CA ILE A 36 4.36 -18.66 -5.02
C ILE A 36 5.28 -17.60 -4.44
N TRP A 37 4.93 -17.09 -3.26
CA TRP A 37 5.80 -16.16 -2.54
C TRP A 37 6.92 -16.91 -1.82
N ARG A 38 8.16 -16.45 -1.98
CA ARG A 38 9.32 -17.00 -1.25
C ARG A 38 9.69 -16.08 -0.10
N LEU A 39 9.88 -16.66 1.09
CA LEU A 39 10.38 -15.94 2.25
C LEU A 39 11.86 -16.28 2.47
N HIS A 40 12.68 -15.26 2.67
CA HIS A 40 14.11 -15.40 2.89
C HIS A 40 14.56 -14.48 4.02
N GLY A 41 15.32 -15.00 4.98
CA GLY A 41 15.73 -14.23 6.17
C GLY A 41 16.62 -13.01 5.84
N GLY A 42 17.33 -13.07 4.72
CA GLY A 42 18.15 -11.97 4.22
C GLY A 42 17.38 -10.92 3.41
N SER A 43 16.06 -11.04 3.25
CA SER A 43 15.28 -10.09 2.45
C SER A 43 15.33 -8.68 3.05
N PHE A 44 15.17 -7.68 2.19
CA PHE A 44 15.10 -6.28 2.61
C PHE A 44 13.95 -6.05 3.61
N SER A 45 12.76 -6.59 3.31
CA SER A 45 11.58 -6.50 4.18
C SER A 45 11.78 -7.13 5.56
N ARG A 46 12.65 -8.16 5.67
CA ARG A 46 12.98 -8.76 6.96
C ARG A 46 14.02 -7.95 7.73
N LYS A 47 15.04 -7.42 7.05
CA LYS A 47 16.13 -6.65 7.68
C LYS A 47 15.76 -5.20 8.01
N LYS A 48 14.81 -4.61 7.28
CA LYS A 48 14.45 -3.19 7.34
C LYS A 48 12.94 -3.01 7.44
N ALA A 49 12.30 -3.78 8.30
CA ALA A 49 10.84 -3.80 8.47
C ALA A 49 10.26 -2.40 8.76
N GLU A 50 10.89 -1.64 9.67
CA GLU A 50 10.44 -0.28 10.03
C GLU A 50 10.44 0.68 8.83
N ILE A 51 11.46 0.60 7.97
CA ILE A 51 11.54 1.40 6.73
C ILE A 51 10.41 1.02 5.78
N CYS A 52 10.14 -0.29 5.64
CA CYS A 52 9.07 -0.78 4.79
C CYS A 52 7.70 -0.32 5.31
N GLU A 53 7.50 -0.34 6.63
CA GLU A 53 6.26 0.15 7.24
C GLU A 53 6.05 1.65 7.07
N ALA A 54 7.09 2.46 7.30
CA ALA A 54 7.04 3.90 7.10
C ALA A 54 6.75 4.23 5.62
N SER A 55 7.43 3.55 4.71
CA SER A 55 7.23 3.68 3.26
C SER A 55 5.81 3.31 2.83
N SER A 56 5.25 2.23 3.38
CA SER A 56 3.88 1.80 3.09
C SER A 56 2.85 2.80 3.62
N LYS A 57 3.01 3.26 4.88
CA LYS A 57 2.13 4.29 5.47
C LYS A 57 2.18 5.59 4.67
N LYS A 58 3.36 5.99 4.19
CA LYS A 58 3.53 7.14 3.28
C LYS A 58 2.74 6.95 1.97
N ALA A 59 2.82 5.78 1.33
CA ALA A 59 2.06 5.48 0.11
C ALA A 59 0.54 5.56 0.32
N ILE A 60 0.06 5.05 1.46
CA ILE A 60 -1.35 5.14 1.86
C ILE A 60 -1.76 6.61 2.02
N LEU A 61 -1.00 7.41 2.77
CA LEU A 61 -1.31 8.82 2.99
C LEU A 61 -1.36 9.60 1.68
N GLU A 62 -0.40 9.37 0.78
CA GLU A 62 -0.41 10.00 -0.56
C GLU A 62 -1.66 9.61 -1.36
N HIS A 63 -2.04 8.32 -1.35
CA HIS A 63 -3.25 7.86 -2.05
C HIS A 63 -4.52 8.57 -1.58
N TYR A 64 -4.69 8.77 -0.27
CA TYR A 64 -5.88 9.45 0.27
C TYR A 64 -5.82 10.98 0.11
N ASN A 65 -4.62 11.57 0.18
CA ASN A 65 -4.42 12.99 -0.10
C ASN A 65 -4.87 13.33 -1.54
N ASP A 66 -4.53 12.49 -2.51
CA ASP A 66 -4.94 12.66 -3.91
C ASP A 66 -6.47 12.57 -4.09
N LYS A 67 -7.14 11.73 -3.28
CA LYS A 67 -8.61 11.64 -3.24
C LYS A 67 -9.27 12.78 -2.46
N LYS A 68 -8.48 13.64 -1.83
CA LYS A 68 -8.93 14.68 -0.89
C LYS A 68 -9.80 14.06 0.22
N GLU A 69 -9.38 12.91 0.74
CA GLU A 69 -10.00 12.21 1.86
C GLU A 69 -9.08 12.35 3.09
N GLU A 70 -9.61 12.89 4.19
CA GLU A 70 -8.84 13.07 5.42
C GLU A 70 -8.67 11.73 6.15
N VAL A 71 -7.41 11.32 6.35
CA VAL A 71 -7.03 10.14 7.13
C VAL A 71 -6.84 10.56 8.59
N GLU A 72 -7.61 9.96 9.49
CA GLU A 72 -7.50 10.20 10.93
C GLU A 72 -6.31 9.43 11.51
N LYS A 73 -6.22 8.13 11.18
CA LYS A 73 -5.11 7.27 11.61
C LYS A 73 -4.96 6.05 10.73
N ILE A 74 -3.74 5.51 10.71
CA ILE A 74 -3.40 4.23 10.09
C ILE A 74 -2.94 3.30 11.21
N VAL A 75 -3.62 2.17 11.38
CA VAL A 75 -3.24 1.15 12.36
C VAL A 75 -2.76 -0.10 11.64
N SER A 76 -1.87 -0.86 12.28
CA SER A 76 -1.44 -2.16 11.76
C SER A 76 -2.60 -3.16 11.82
N GLY A 77 -2.68 -4.02 10.80
CA GLY A 77 -3.61 -5.15 10.77
C GLY A 77 -3.06 -6.38 11.47
N ASN A 78 -3.80 -7.49 11.39
CA ASN A 78 -3.46 -8.74 12.07
C ASN A 78 -2.21 -9.44 11.51
N TYR A 79 -1.78 -9.06 10.30
CA TYR A 79 -0.59 -9.61 9.65
C TYR A 79 0.46 -8.51 9.41
N PRO A 80 1.76 -8.84 9.43
CA PRO A 80 2.81 -7.89 9.09
C PRO A 80 2.55 -7.19 7.76
N PHE A 81 2.86 -5.89 7.71
CA PHE A 81 2.68 -5.06 6.50
C PHE A 81 1.23 -4.98 5.99
N THR A 82 0.24 -5.23 6.84
CA THR A 82 -1.17 -4.93 6.56
C THR A 82 -1.63 -3.76 7.41
N TYR A 83 -2.57 -2.96 6.89
CA TYR A 83 -2.98 -1.70 7.50
C TYR A 83 -4.49 -1.49 7.41
N HIS A 84 -5.07 -0.91 8.46
CA HIS A 84 -6.43 -0.39 8.46
C HIS A 84 -6.39 1.14 8.51
N VAL A 85 -7.10 1.77 7.58
CA VAL A 85 -7.13 3.22 7.44
C VAL A 85 -8.46 3.74 7.95
N PHE A 86 -8.41 4.50 9.05
CA PHE A 86 -9.54 5.25 9.57
C PHE A 86 -9.58 6.60 8.86
N ARG A 87 -10.69 6.87 8.18
CA ARG A 87 -10.89 8.08 7.38
C ARG A 87 -12.32 8.56 7.47
N LYS A 88 -12.52 9.87 7.30
CA LYS A 88 -13.88 10.42 7.17
C LYS A 88 -14.41 10.14 5.77
N LEU A 89 -15.59 9.51 5.70
CA LEU A 89 -16.29 9.35 4.44
C LEU A 89 -16.91 10.69 4.05
N LYS A 90 -16.76 11.07 2.77
CA LYS A 90 -17.56 12.16 2.21
C LYS A 90 -19.03 11.72 2.19
N LYS A 91 -19.93 12.53 2.76
CA LYS A 91 -21.36 12.38 2.48
C LYS A 91 -21.55 12.60 0.99
N ASN A 92 -21.97 11.57 0.27
CA ASN A 92 -22.48 11.78 -1.09
C ASN A 92 -23.80 12.55 -0.92
N ILE A 93 -23.83 13.79 -1.42
CA ILE A 93 -25.04 14.59 -1.62
C ILE A 93 -25.64 14.17 -2.96
#